data_AF-A0A9P3F5T8-F1
#
_entry.id   AF-A0A9P3F5T8-F1
#
_cell.length_a   1.000
_cell.length_b   1.000
_cell.length_c   1.000
_cell.angle_alpha   90.00
_cell.angle_beta   90.00
_cell.angle_gamma   90.00
#
_symmetry.space_group_name_H-M   'P 1'
#
loop_
_entity.id
_entity.type
_entity.pdbx_description
1 polymer ?
#
loop_
_entity_poly.entity_id
_entity_poly.type
_entity_poly.pdbx_seq_one_letter_code
_entity_poly.pdbx_strand_id
1 'polypeptide(L)'
;MTPHLRSTYRAILRELPRRTLSNPTPLQQRIREAFRTGTSTSTGAGEQSPTAADPHFEQRVQEAEQMAQYARAQRTYAALVQRYNPGMTMTEKEKIRLTARRVGFDLPIAKQGGKE
;
A
#
# COMPACT_ATOMS: atom_id res chain seq x y z
N MET A 1 22.85 6.40 -10.27
CA MET A 1 21.46 6.71 -9.85
C MET A 1 21.42 8.12 -9.28
N THR A 2 20.58 9.00 -9.82
CA THR A 2 20.37 10.38 -9.32
C THR A 2 19.80 10.35 -7.89
N PRO A 3 20.02 11.40 -7.06
CA PRO A 3 19.51 11.43 -5.69
C PRO A 3 17.98 11.35 -5.64
N HIS A 4 17.31 12.00 -6.58
CA HIS A 4 15.85 11.96 -6.75
C HIS A 4 15.33 10.53 -6.98
N LEU A 5 15.91 9.79 -7.93
CA LEU A 5 15.54 8.40 -8.20
C LEU A 5 15.73 7.48 -6.98
N ARG A 6 16.77 7.74 -6.17
CA ARG A 6 17.01 6.99 -4.94
C ARG A 6 15.97 7.30 -3.88
N SER A 7 15.52 8.56 -3.76
CA SER A 7 14.46 8.94 -2.83
C SER A 7 13.11 8.32 -3.21
N THR A 8 12.75 8.30 -4.49
CA THR A 8 11.48 7.71 -4.97
C THR A 8 11.46 6.19 -4.79
N TYR A 9 12.55 5.51 -5.16
CA TYR A 9 12.73 4.08 -4.88
C TYR A 9 12.55 3.75 -3.39
N ARG A 10 13.21 4.51 -2.50
CA ARG A 10 13.10 4.31 -1.05
C ARG A 10 11.71 4.64 -0.51
N ALA A 11 11.02 5.61 -1.10
CA ALA A 11 9.65 5.93 -0.74
C ALA A 11 8.73 4.72 -0.98
N ILE A 12 8.78 4.10 -2.17
CA ILE A 12 8.00 2.90 -2.49
C ILE A 12 8.33 1.74 -1.55
N LEU A 13 9.63 1.50 -1.31
CA LEU A 13 10.04 0.40 -0.44
C LEU A 13 9.58 0.55 1.02
N ARG A 14 9.33 1.77 1.50
CA ARG A 14 8.84 2.02 2.86
C ARG A 14 7.35 1.77 3.02
N GLU A 15 6.58 1.87 1.94
CA GLU A 15 5.14 1.59 1.94
C GLU A 15 4.85 0.09 1.82
N LEU A 16 5.81 -0.70 1.34
CA LEU A 16 5.70 -2.15 1.35
C LEU A 16 5.73 -2.69 2.79
N PRO A 17 4.94 -3.73 3.11
CA PRO A 17 4.98 -4.38 4.42
C PRO A 17 6.42 -4.78 4.78
N ARG A 18 6.90 -4.29 5.93
CA ARG A 18 8.21 -4.69 6.46
C ARG A 18 8.15 -6.15 6.82
N ARG A 19 8.98 -6.96 6.18
CA ARG A 19 9.11 -8.39 6.45
C ARG A 19 10.50 -8.66 7.01
N THR A 20 10.59 -9.52 8.02
CA THR A 20 11.85 -9.98 8.63
C THR A 20 12.43 -11.17 7.86
N LEU A 21 12.36 -11.14 6.53
CA LEU A 21 12.90 -12.21 5.69
C LEU A 21 14.36 -11.93 5.38
N SER A 22 15.20 -12.95 5.47
CA SER A 22 16.63 -12.86 5.13
C SER A 22 16.88 -12.56 3.65
N ASN A 23 15.93 -12.96 2.77
CA ASN A 23 16.02 -12.75 1.33
C ASN A 23 14.98 -11.74 0.84
N PRO A 24 15.34 -10.85 -0.11
CA PRO A 24 14.40 -9.91 -0.72
C PRO A 24 13.33 -10.65 -1.51
N THR A 25 12.10 -10.13 -1.50
CA THR A 25 10.99 -10.75 -2.23
C THR A 25 11.16 -10.60 -3.75
N PRO A 26 10.57 -11.49 -4.57
CA PRO A 26 10.56 -11.35 -6.03
C PRO A 26 10.01 -9.98 -6.49
N LEU A 27 9.04 -9.43 -5.77
CA LEU A 27 8.51 -8.10 -6.03
C LEU A 27 9.56 -7.00 -5.78
N GLN A 28 10.33 -7.08 -4.69
CA GLN A 28 11.41 -6.13 -4.42
C GLN A 28 12.53 -6.22 -5.47
N GLN A 29 12.81 -7.43 -5.97
CA GLN A 29 13.76 -7.66 -7.06
C GLN A 29 13.26 -7.00 -8.36
N ARG A 30 12.00 -7.23 -8.74
CA ARG A 30 11.38 -6.60 -9.91
C ARG A 30 11.39 -5.07 -9.85
N ILE A 31 11.03 -4.48 -8.71
CA ILE A 31 11.10 -3.02 -8.51
C ILE A 31 12.56 -2.55 -8.65
N ARG A 32 13.51 -3.27 -8.06
CA ARG A 32 14.93 -2.91 -8.17
C ARG A 32 15.43 -2.98 -9.62
N GLU A 33 15.01 -3.96 -10.40
CA GLU A 33 15.34 -4.10 -11.82
C GLU A 33 14.76 -2.94 -12.63
N ALA A 34 13.48 -2.59 -12.43
CA ALA A 34 12.81 -1.50 -13.13
C ALA A 34 13.51 -0.13 -12.94
N PHE A 35 14.10 0.11 -11.76
CA PHE A 35 14.85 1.34 -11.49
C PHE A 35 16.31 1.28 -11.97
N ARG A 36 16.88 0.08 -12.18
CA ARG A 36 18.25 -0.11 -12.69
C ARG A 36 18.33 0.03 -14.20
N THR A 37 17.37 -0.53 -14.94
CA THR A 37 17.36 -0.53 -16.42
C THR A 37 17.46 0.88 -17.00
N GLY A 38 16.81 1.88 -16.40
CA GLY A 38 16.90 3.27 -16.84
C GLY A 38 18.16 4.04 -16.39
N THR A 39 19.01 3.46 -15.52
CA THR A 39 20.23 4.14 -15.03
C THR A 39 21.51 3.67 -15.73
N SER A 40 21.54 2.42 -16.21
CA SER A 40 22.74 1.78 -16.80
C SER A 40 23.31 2.52 -18.01
N THR A 41 22.53 3.37 -18.67
CA THR A 41 22.98 4.19 -19.83
C THR A 41 23.94 5.33 -19.45
N SER A 42 24.10 5.66 -18.16
CA SER A 42 24.78 6.92 -17.75
C SER A 42 26.16 6.77 -17.08
N THR A 43 26.65 5.56 -16.80
CA THR A 43 27.84 5.37 -15.93
C THR A 43 28.94 4.46 -16.49
N GLY A 44 28.88 4.10 -17.77
CA GLY A 44 29.99 3.43 -18.47
C GLY A 44 30.88 4.43 -19.19
N ALA A 45 32.10 4.63 -18.71
CA ALA A 45 33.16 5.32 -19.45
C ALA A 45 33.58 4.46 -20.65
N GLY A 46 33.13 4.84 -21.85
CA GLY A 46 33.45 4.18 -23.11
C GLY A 46 32.65 4.82 -24.24
N GLU A 47 33.32 5.11 -25.35
CA GLU A 47 32.89 5.92 -26.49
C GLU A 47 31.42 5.77 -26.97
N GLN A 48 30.82 6.93 -27.26
CA GLN A 48 29.98 7.24 -28.44
C GLN A 48 28.81 6.31 -28.76
N SER A 49 27.60 6.68 -28.29
CA SER A 49 26.33 6.59 -29.04
C SER A 49 25.19 7.32 -28.29
N PRO A 50 24.53 8.34 -28.86
CA PRO A 50 23.35 9.00 -28.27
C PRO A 50 22.05 8.23 -28.58
N THR A 51 22.09 6.90 -28.64
CA THR A 51 20.95 6.08 -29.05
C THR A 51 20.02 5.80 -27.87
N ALA A 52 18.94 6.59 -27.84
CA ALA A 52 17.68 6.38 -27.14
C ALA A 52 17.76 6.23 -25.61
N ALA A 53 17.83 7.37 -24.91
CA ALA A 53 17.21 7.45 -23.59
C ALA A 53 15.75 7.00 -23.72
N ASP A 54 15.37 5.98 -22.97
CA ASP A 54 14.03 5.42 -22.98
C ASP A 54 13.01 6.55 -22.64
N PRO A 55 12.20 7.04 -23.58
CA PRO A 55 11.44 8.29 -23.43
C PRO A 55 10.40 8.21 -22.32
N HIS A 56 10.00 6.98 -21.98
CA HIS A 56 9.06 6.70 -20.90
C HIS A 56 9.72 6.59 -19.52
N PHE A 57 11.04 6.66 -19.40
CA PHE A 57 11.70 6.49 -18.09
C PHE A 57 11.29 7.58 -17.10
N GLU A 58 11.26 8.85 -17.52
CA GLU A 58 10.81 9.95 -16.66
C GLU A 58 9.34 9.79 -16.26
N GLN A 59 8.48 9.38 -17.19
CA GLN A 59 7.07 9.08 -16.90
C GLN A 59 6.94 7.96 -15.87
N ARG A 60 7.70 6.87 -16.00
CA ARG A 60 7.71 5.78 -15.01
C ARG A 60 8.18 6.26 -13.63
N VAL A 61 9.13 7.19 -13.56
CA VAL A 61 9.57 7.77 -12.29
C VAL A 61 8.46 8.60 -11.67
N GLN A 62 7.75 9.42 -12.45
CA GLN A 62 6.60 10.19 -11.98
C GLN A 62 5.45 9.30 -11.51
N GLU A 63 5.12 8.24 -12.24
CA GLU A 63 4.12 7.24 -11.84
C GLU A 63 4.51 6.58 -10.50
N ALA A 64 5.80 6.23 -10.34
CA ALA A 64 6.33 5.70 -9.10
C ALA A 64 6.15 6.66 -7.91
N GLU A 65 6.31 7.97 -8.12
CA GLU A 65 6.05 8.99 -7.10
C GLU A 65 4.58 9.08 -6.73
N GLN A 66 3.70 9.12 -7.73
CA GLN A 66 2.25 9.13 -7.52
C GLN A 66 1.80 7.89 -6.75
N MET A 67 2.32 6.71 -7.09
CA MET A 67 2.05 5.48 -6.37
C MET A 67 2.52 5.53 -4.92
N ALA A 68 3.71 6.07 -4.66
CA ALA A 68 4.21 6.22 -3.29
C ALA A 68 3.33 7.18 -2.46
N GLN A 69 2.85 8.27 -3.06
CA GLN A 69 1.92 9.19 -2.42
C GLN A 69 0.56 8.52 -2.15
N TYR A 70 0.03 7.79 -3.12
CA TYR A 70 -1.22 7.05 -2.97
C TYR A 70 -1.15 6.02 -1.84
N ALA A 71 -0.06 5.25 -1.76
CA ALA A 71 0.12 4.26 -0.70
C ALA A 71 0.17 4.88 0.71
N ARG A 72 0.82 6.05 0.85
CA ARG A 72 0.78 6.82 2.11
C ARG A 72 -0.62 7.26 2.47
N ALA A 73 -1.34 7.83 1.50
CA ALA A 73 -2.71 8.28 1.68
C ALA A 73 -3.63 7.12 2.10
N GLN A 74 -3.43 5.94 1.51
CA GLN A 74 -4.20 4.74 1.84
C GLN A 74 -3.94 4.27 3.28
N ARG A 75 -2.70 4.34 3.75
CA ARG A 75 -2.37 4.04 5.15
C ARG A 75 -3.05 5.01 6.11
N THR A 76 -3.01 6.31 5.82
CA THR A 76 -3.67 7.32 6.65
C THR A 76 -5.18 7.16 6.63
N TYR A 77 -5.76 6.87 5.47
CA TYR A 77 -7.19 6.60 5.31
C TYR A 77 -7.62 5.40 6.15
N ALA A 78 -6.91 4.27 6.06
CA ALA A 78 -7.21 3.09 6.86
C ALA A 78 -7.17 3.38 8.37
N ALA A 79 -6.18 4.15 8.83
CA ALA A 79 -6.08 4.55 10.23
C ALA A 79 -7.25 5.46 10.67
N LEU A 80 -7.66 6.41 9.82
CA LEU A 80 -8.80 7.29 10.09
C LEU A 80 -10.12 6.50 10.14
N VAL A 81 -10.34 5.59 9.20
CA VAL A 81 -11.53 4.72 9.19
C VAL A 81 -11.61 3.90 10.47
N GLN A 82 -10.51 3.27 10.89
CA GLN A 82 -10.50 2.50 12.14
C GLN A 82 -10.81 3.35 13.38
N ARG A 83 -10.32 4.60 13.41
CA ARG A 83 -10.51 5.51 14.56
C ARG A 83 -11.92 6.08 14.65
N TYR A 84 -12.47 6.51 13.52
CA TYR A 84 -13.73 7.24 13.49
C TYR A 84 -14.93 6.36 13.11
N ASN A 85 -14.71 5.14 12.62
CA ASN A 85 -15.76 4.19 12.31
C ASN A 85 -15.57 2.82 13.01
N PRO A 86 -15.55 2.78 14.36
CA PRO A 86 -15.36 1.55 15.12
C PRO A 86 -16.53 0.56 14.96
N GLY A 87 -17.70 1.04 14.54
CA GLY A 87 -18.91 0.23 14.32
C GLY A 87 -19.03 -0.35 12.92
N MET A 88 -18.03 -0.18 12.05
CA MET A 88 -18.06 -0.66 10.66
C MET A 88 -18.08 -2.19 10.58
N THR A 89 -17.35 -2.86 11.46
CA THR A 89 -17.24 -4.33 11.49
C THR A 89 -18.35 -5.01 12.29
N MET A 90 -19.18 -4.23 13.00
CA MET A 90 -20.28 -4.78 13.81
C MET A 90 -21.51 -5.04 12.95
N THR A 91 -22.06 -6.24 13.09
CA THR A 91 -23.36 -6.58 12.49
C THR A 91 -24.49 -5.82 13.20
N GLU A 92 -25.61 -5.63 12.50
CA GLU A 92 -26.77 -4.94 13.06
C GLU A 92 -27.28 -5.59 14.35
N LYS A 93 -27.28 -6.92 14.42
CA LYS A 93 -27.66 -7.70 15.61
C LYS A 93 -26.78 -7.35 16.82
N GLU A 94 -25.47 -7.21 16.63
CA GLU A 94 -24.54 -6.85 17.70
C GLU A 94 -24.73 -5.40 18.15
N LYS A 95 -25.03 -4.49 17.22
CA LYS A 95 -25.37 -3.08 17.55
C LYS A 95 -26.63 -3.00 18.40
N ILE A 96 -27.69 -3.73 18.03
CA ILE A 96 -28.93 -3.82 18.81
C ILE A 96 -28.63 -4.37 20.22
N ARG A 97 -27.85 -5.45 20.31
CA ARG A 97 -27.47 -6.06 21.60
C ARG A 97 -26.69 -5.10 22.51
N LEU A 98 -25.69 -4.38 21.97
CA LEU A 98 -24.94 -3.40 22.76
C LEU A 98 -25.80 -2.22 23.21
N THR A 99 -26.73 -1.78 22.35
CA THR A 99 -27.65 -0.68 22.68
C THR A 99 -28.62 -1.08 23.78
N ALA A 100 -29.13 -2.30 23.74
CA ALA A 100 -29.99 -2.84 24.80
C ALA A 100 -29.25 -3.03 26.13
N ARG A 101 -27.99 -3.48 26.09
CA ARG A 101 -27.17 -3.58 27.31
C ARG A 101 -26.95 -2.23 28.00
N ARG A 102 -26.94 -1.12 27.24
CA ARG A 102 -26.86 0.23 27.84
C ARG A 102 -28.04 0.55 28.75
N VAL A 103 -29.21 -0.07 28.53
CA VAL A 103 -30.40 0.08 29.37
C VAL A 103 -30.60 -1.08 30.35
N GLY A 104 -29.59 -1.95 30.53
CA GLY A 104 -29.68 -3.13 31.38
C GLY A 104 -30.56 -4.24 30.83
N PHE A 105 -30.90 -4.20 29.54
CA PHE A 105 -31.71 -5.22 28.87
C PHE A 105 -30.81 -6.18 28.07
N ASP A 106 -30.83 -7.47 28.39
CA ASP A 106 -30.14 -8.50 27.60
C ASP A 106 -31.09 -9.09 26.57
N LEU A 107 -30.77 -8.91 25.29
CA LEU A 107 -31.58 -9.49 24.20
C LEU A 107 -31.52 -11.02 24.24
N PRO A 108 -32.67 -11.71 24.13
CA PRO A 108 -32.69 -13.14 23.95
C PRO A 108 -32.03 -13.52 22.63
N ILE A 109 -31.31 -14.66 22.63
CA ILE A 109 -30.70 -15.20 21.41
C ILE A 109 -31.86 -15.66 20.53
N ALA A 110 -32.11 -14.96 19.42
CA ALA A 110 -33.09 -15.39 18.44
C ALA A 110 -32.70 -16.78 17.93
N LYS A 111 -33.51 -17.82 18.21
CA LYS A 111 -33.41 -19.12 17.52
C LYS A 111 -33.49 -18.81 16.03
N GLN A 112 -32.45 -19.13 15.27
CA GLN A 112 -32.49 -18.99 13.82
C GLN A 112 -33.59 -19.93 13.28
N GLY A 113 -34.70 -19.35 12.82
CA GLY A 113 -35.71 -19.99 11.98
C GLY A 113 -36.44 -21.18 12.59
N GLY A 114 -37.48 -20.92 13.39
CA GLY A 114 -38.65 -21.78 13.37
C GLY A 114 -39.37 -21.54 12.05
N LYS A 115 -39.33 -22.52 11.14
CA LYS A 115 -40.25 -22.56 10.00
C LYS A 115 -41.63 -22.91 10.54
N GLU A 116 -42.59 -22.02 10.36
CA GLU A 116 -44.00 -22.36 10.15
C GLU A 116 -44.49 -21.59 8.93
#